data_AF-A0A536CZM0-F1
#
_entry.id   AF-A0A536CZM0-F1
#
_cell.length_a   1.000
_cell.length_b   1.000
_cell.length_c   1.000
_cell.angle_alpha   90.00
_cell.angle_beta   90.00
_cell.angle_gamma   90.00
#
_symmetry.space_group_name_H-M   'P 1'
#
loop_
_entity.id
_entity.type
_entity.pdbx_description
1 polymer ?
#
loop_
_entity_poly.entity_id
_entity_poly.type
_entity_poly.pdbx_seq_one_letter_code
_entity_poly.pdbx_strand_id
1 'polypeptide(L)'
;MARYVGIAWLGYGLLNWQARAAGAETRRIALAANLIPTGLGVLVTLFGIATGIGSVAMWFWVALFAVFAAGDAYFVTMSPALKMTQPARA
;
A
#
# COMPACT_ATOMS: atom_id res chain seq x y z
N MET A 1 -19.42 -10.09 2.72
CA MET A 1 -18.14 -9.79 2.03
C MET A 1 -17.48 -8.50 2.54
N ALA A 2 -18.17 -7.36 2.61
CA ALA A 2 -17.59 -6.08 3.05
C ALA A 2 -16.82 -6.13 4.38
N ARG A 3 -17.31 -6.91 5.37
CA ARG A 3 -16.62 -7.13 6.65
C ARG A 3 -15.20 -7.69 6.52
N TYR A 4 -14.98 -8.60 5.57
CA TYR A 4 -13.67 -9.23 5.38
C TYR A 4 -12.68 -8.27 4.71
N VAL A 5 -13.18 -7.44 3.79
CA VAL A 5 -12.40 -6.38 3.16
C VAL A 5 -11.93 -5.39 4.23
N GLY A 6 -12.84 -4.88 5.06
CA GLY A 6 -12.49 -3.97 6.15
C GLY A 6 -11.49 -4.56 7.15
N ILE A 7 -11.63 -5.84 7.52
CA ILE A 7 -10.67 -6.53 8.39
C ILE A 7 -9.28 -6.63 7.74
N ALA A 8 -9.20 -6.92 6.44
CA ALA A 8 -7.93 -6.97 5.73
C ALA A 8 -7.22 -5.61 5.75
N TRP A 9 -7.95 -4.51 5.52
CA TRP A 9 -7.41 -3.14 5.61
C TRP A 9 -6.90 -2.79 7.00
N LEU A 10 -7.62 -3.18 8.05
CA LEU A 10 -7.14 -3.00 9.43
C LEU A 10 -5.87 -3.81 9.70
N GLY A 11 -5.79 -5.03 9.16
CA GLY A 11 -4.59 -5.87 9.23
C GLY A 11 -3.39 -5.19 8.57
N TYR A 12 -3.54 -4.68 7.35
CA TYR A 12 -2.49 -3.90 6.67
C TYR A 12 -2.08 -2.65 7.45
N GLY A 13 -3.06 -1.91 7.99
CA GLY A 13 -2.81 -0.75 8.83
C GLY A 13 -2.00 -1.08 10.08
N LEU A 14 -2.33 -2.19 10.76
CA LEU A 14 -1.60 -2.66 11.94
C LEU A 14 -0.18 -3.10 11.59
N LEU A 15 0.01 -3.83 10.50
CA LEU A 15 1.35 -4.26 10.04
C LEU A 15 2.23 -3.05 9.69
N ASN A 16 1.67 -2.05 9.00
CA ASN A 16 2.36 -0.82 8.68
C ASN A 16 2.70 0.01 9.93
N TRP A 17 1.79 0.06 10.90
CA TRP A 17 2.03 0.71 12.18
C TRP A 17 3.19 0.07 12.93
N GLN A 18 3.23 -1.27 12.99
CA GLN A 18 4.32 -1.99 13.63
C GLN A 18 5.64 -1.83 12.87
N ALA A 19 5.60 -1.86 11.53
CA ALA A 19 6.77 -1.62 10.69
C ALA A 19 7.36 -0.21 10.93
N ARG A 20 6.57 0.78 11.32
CA ARG A 20 7.07 2.11 11.69
C ARG A 20 8.06 2.05 12.86
N ALA A 21 7.96 1.11 13.79
CA ALA A 21 8.96 0.97 14.85
C ALA A 21 10.20 0.16 14.40
N ALA A 22 10.12 -0.54 13.27
CA ALA A 22 11.17 -1.40 12.77
C ALA A 22 12.24 -0.68 11.93
N GLY A 23 13.31 -1.41 11.61
CA GLY A 23 14.42 -0.94 10.77
C GLY A 23 13.98 -0.60 9.33
N ALA A 24 14.84 0.12 8.62
CA ALA A 24 14.54 0.63 7.27
C ALA A 24 14.23 -0.49 6.26
N GLU A 25 14.88 -1.66 6.40
CA GLU A 25 14.63 -2.84 5.58
C GLU A 25 13.24 -3.44 5.81
N THR A 26 12.85 -3.63 7.08
CA THR A 26 11.51 -4.14 7.43
C THR A 26 10.40 -3.21 6.95
N ARG A 27 10.60 -1.89 7.02
CA ARG A 27 9.65 -0.91 6.45
C ARG A 27 9.51 -1.06 4.94
N ARG A 28 10.61 -1.21 4.21
CA ARG A 28 10.59 -1.42 2.76
C ARG A 28 9.87 -2.72 2.38
N ILE A 29 10.13 -3.81 3.10
CA ILE A 29 9.47 -5.09 2.88
C ILE A 29 7.96 -4.96 3.13
N ALA A 30 7.54 -4.30 4.21
CA ALA A 30 6.12 -4.08 4.50
C ALA A 30 5.42 -3.26 3.40
N LEU A 31 6.05 -2.18 2.93
CA LEU A 31 5.52 -1.38 1.82
C LEU A 31 5.45 -2.18 0.51
N ALA A 32 6.49 -2.95 0.18
CA ALA A 32 6.49 -3.82 -1.00
C ALA A 32 5.40 -4.91 -0.91
N ALA A 33 5.15 -5.44 0.28
CA ALA A 33 4.11 -6.44 0.52
C ALA A 33 2.69 -5.86 0.35
N ASN A 34 2.48 -4.56 0.60
CA ASN A 34 1.19 -3.88 0.36
C ASN A 34 0.99 -3.48 -1.10
N LEU A 35 2.08 -3.22 -1.83
CA LEU A 35 2.03 -2.83 -3.24
C LEU A 35 1.40 -3.92 -4.13
N ILE A 36 1.68 -5.19 -3.82
CA ILE A 36 1.14 -6.34 -4.57
C ILE A 36 -0.41 -6.41 -4.48
N PRO A 37 -1.03 -6.50 -3.29
CA PRO A 37 -2.48 -6.60 -3.18
C PRO A 37 -3.19 -5.32 -3.65
N THR A 38 -2.62 -4.13 -3.44
CA THR A 38 -3.22 -2.88 -3.94
C THR A 38 -3.16 -2.80 -5.47
N GLY A 39 -2.03 -3.17 -6.08
CA GLY A 39 -1.90 -3.26 -7.53
C GLY A 39 -2.84 -4.30 -8.16
N LEU A 40 -2.92 -5.50 -7.58
CA LEU A 40 -3.90 -6.52 -8.00
C LEU A 40 -5.34 -6.03 -7.82
N GLY A 41 -5.63 -5.29 -6.75
CA GLY A 41 -6.93 -4.67 -6.52
C GLY A 41 -7.36 -3.75 -7.67
N VAL A 42 -6.45 -2.93 -8.19
CA VAL A 42 -6.71 -2.10 -9.39
C VAL A 42 -7.07 -2.98 -10.59
N LEU A 43 -6.22 -3.97 -10.92
CA LEU A 43 -6.41 -4.82 -12.09
C LEU A 43 -7.71 -5.62 -12.04
N VAL A 44 -8.00 -6.23 -10.89
CA VAL A 44 -9.22 -7.03 -10.67
C VAL A 44 -10.46 -6.15 -10.75
N THR A 45 -10.41 -4.93 -10.21
CA THR A 45 -11.55 -4.01 -10.26
C THR A 45 -11.81 -3.53 -11.69
N LEU A 46 -10.76 -3.19 -12.44
CA LEU A 46 -10.86 -2.83 -13.86
C LEU A 46 -11.39 -3.98 -14.71
N PHE A 47 -10.94 -5.21 -14.44
CA PHE A 47 -11.46 -6.40 -15.11
C PHE A 47 -12.96 -6.60 -14.84
N GLY A 48 -13.40 -6.42 -13.59
CA GLY A 48 -14.82 -6.48 -13.22
C GLY A 48 -15.66 -5.44 -13.96
N ILE A 49 -15.16 -4.21 -14.11
CA ILE A 49 -15.82 -3.16 -14.90
C ILE A 49 -15.86 -3.55 -16.39
N ALA A 50 -14.74 -4.00 -16.96
CA ALA A 50 -14.64 -4.34 -18.39
C ALA A 50 -15.54 -5.52 -18.79
N THR A 51 -15.78 -6.47 -17.86
CA THR A 51 -16.66 -7.63 -18.07
C THR A 51 -18.14 -7.34 -17.77
N GLY A 52 -18.48 -6.11 -17.38
CA GLY A 52 -19.85 -5.72 -17.06
C GLY A 52 -20.36 -6.23 -15.70
N ILE A 53 -19.50 -6.90 -14.92
CA ILE A 53 -19.81 -7.32 -13.54
C ILE A 53 -19.83 -6.10 -12.61
N GLY A 54 -19.02 -5.09 -12.93
CA GLY A 54 -18.83 -3.89 -12.13
C GLY A 54 -19.80 -2.75 -12.46
N SER A 55 -20.29 -2.08 -11.42
CA SER A 55 -21.09 -0.86 -11.54
C SER A 55 -20.21 0.40 -11.52
N VAL A 56 -20.79 1.56 -11.82
CA VAL A 56 -20.11 2.87 -11.73
C VAL A 56 -19.48 3.09 -10.34
N ALA A 57 -20.08 2.55 -9.28
CA ALA A 57 -19.54 2.63 -7.92
C ALA A 57 -18.16 1.94 -7.76
N MET A 58 -17.77 1.03 -8.67
CA MET A 58 -16.45 0.39 -8.63
C MET A 58 -15.30 1.35 -8.95
N TRP A 59 -15.56 2.48 -9.62
CA TRP A 59 -14.54 3.49 -9.86
C TRP A 59 -13.95 4.08 -8.57
N PHE A 60 -14.74 4.13 -7.49
CA PHE A 60 -14.23 4.48 -6.17
C PHE A 60 -13.11 3.51 -5.73
N TRP A 61 -13.31 2.21 -5.92
CA TRP A 61 -12.31 1.20 -5.56
C TRP A 61 -11.08 1.27 -6.46
N VAL A 62 -11.24 1.53 -7.76
CA VAL A 62 -10.12 1.79 -8.67
C VAL A 62 -9.27 2.96 -8.16
N ALA A 63 -9.91 4.09 -7.85
CA ALA A 63 -9.22 5.28 -7.35
C ALA A 63 -8.53 4.99 -6.00
N LEU A 64 -9.22 4.31 -5.09
CA LEU A 64 -8.68 3.97 -3.77
C LEU A 64 -7.43 3.08 -3.88
N PHE A 65 -7.52 1.98 -4.64
CA PHE A 65 -6.39 1.09 -4.86
C PHE A 65 -5.24 1.77 -5.60
N ALA A 66 -5.53 2.62 -6.58
CA ALA A 66 -4.51 3.36 -7.32
C ALA A 66 -3.76 4.36 -6.41
N VAL A 67 -4.46 5.06 -5.52
CA VAL A 67 -3.84 5.98 -4.55
C VAL A 67 -2.92 5.22 -3.59
N PHE A 68 -3.36 4.08 -3.05
CA PHE A 68 -2.52 3.28 -2.17
C PHE A 68 -1.31 2.69 -2.90
N ALA A 69 -1.50 2.10 -4.08
CA ALA A 69 -0.40 1.57 -4.87
C ALA A 69 0.62 2.66 -5.24
N ALA A 70 0.17 3.86 -5.61
CA ALA A 70 1.04 5.00 -5.89
C ALA A 70 1.79 5.46 -4.63
N GLY A 71 1.12 5.53 -3.48
CA GLY A 71 1.75 5.85 -2.20
C GLY A 71 2.82 4.84 -1.80
N ASP A 72 2.49 3.55 -1.83
CA ASP A 72 3.42 2.47 -1.51
C ASP A 72 4.62 2.47 -2.48
N ALA A 73 4.38 2.62 -3.79
CA ALA A 73 5.45 2.72 -4.79
C ALA A 73 6.36 3.93 -4.55
N TYR A 74 5.79 5.10 -4.21
CA TYR A 74 6.55 6.29 -3.86
C TYR A 74 7.44 6.04 -2.64
N PHE A 75 6.90 5.48 -1.56
CA PHE A 75 7.68 5.25 -0.33
C PHE A 75 8.70 4.11 -0.47
N VAL A 76 8.45 3.10 -1.31
CA VAL A 76 9.44 2.05 -1.63
C VAL A 76 10.62 2.65 -2.40
N THR A 77 10.35 3.50 -3.39
CA THR A 77 11.36 4.10 -4.27
C THR A 77 12.10 5.27 -3.64
N MET A 78 11.53 5.91 -2.62
CA MET A 78 12.20 6.97 -1.87
C MET A 78 13.39 6.37 -1.08
N SER A 79 14.61 6.70 -1.51
CA SER A 79 15.82 6.41 -0.72
C SER A 79 15.75 7.12 0.63
N PRO A 80 16.12 6.48 1.74
CA PRO A 80 16.14 7.11 3.06
C PRO A 80 17.30 8.11 3.13
N ALA A 81 17.12 9.30 2.54
CA ALA A 81 18.10 10.38 2.57
C ALA A 81 18.25 11.04 3.96
N LEU A 82 17.53 10.59 4.98
CA LEU A 82 17.44 11.25 6.29
C LEU A 82 18.22 10.54 7.41
N LYS A 83 19.27 9.77 7.10
CA LYS A 83 20.18 9.22 8.12
C LYS A 83 21.67 9.53 7.90
N MET A 84 22.00 10.45 7.00
CA MET A 84 23.38 10.92 6.77
C MET A 84 23.68 12.31 7.34
N THR A 85 22.83 12.84 8.23
CA THR A 85 23.07 14.12 8.95
C THR A 85 23.15 13.96 10.46
N GLN A 86 23.57 12.79 10.96
CA GLN A 86 24.15 12.74 12.30
C GLN A 86 25.67 12.81 12.13
N PRO A 87 26.29 13.98 12.34
CA PRO A 87 27.75 14.08 12.33
C PRO A 87 28.30 13.20 13.45
N ALA A 88 29.31 12.40 13.11
CA ALA A 88 30.17 11.72 14.07
C ALA A 88 30.83 12.77 14.98
N ARG A 89 30.44 12.82 16.25
CA ARG A 89 31.16 13.50 17.36
C ARG A 89 30.66 12.87 18.67
N ALA A 90 31.46 12.49 19.64
CA ALA A 90 32.89 12.19 19.79
C ALA A 90 32.98 11.33 21.06
#